data_AF-A0A4Q4VLP5-F1
#
_entry.id   AF-A0A4Q4VLP5-F1
#
_cell.length_a   1.000
_cell.length_b   1.000
_cell.length_c   1.000
_cell.angle_alpha   90.00
_cell.angle_beta   90.00
_cell.angle_gamma   90.00
#
_symmetry.space_group_name_H-M   'P 1'
#
loop_
_entity.id
_entity.type
_entity.pdbx_description
1 polymer ?
#
loop_
_entity_poly.entity_id
_entity_poly.type
_entity_poly.pdbx_seq_one_letter_code
_entity_poly.pdbx_strand_id
1 'polypeptide(L)'
;MRHGDTLLLWLMTIANVCTGASIGWNNFHEEGPKTPRHFAGRYTVVPLVIRGTIEAGGDVLTFSGTIQEIEARILERKPDFGWADFKQFRHPAVGRREGRNDRRDWDFPPASRTAVEVMRDDFAGRLRAFPILVSGGGQCVRAGCHQDAAVWLCNDYLGAKERLGFRLAGLLDHILDNEECEVQGHPDLVQGQAFDGEEFSVIVRADTCDGPGTVRREGER
;
A
#
# COMPACT_ATOMS: atom_id res chain seq x y z
N MET A 1 -66.20 32.71 -40.48
CA MET A 1 -65.76 33.59 -39.35
C MET A 1 -65.67 32.67 -38.13
N ARG A 2 -64.54 32.35 -37.50
CA ARG A 2 -63.15 32.86 -37.38
C ARG A 2 -62.19 31.65 -37.55
N HIS A 3 -61.13 31.76 -38.37
CA HIS A 3 -59.70 31.84 -37.97
C HIS A 3 -59.27 30.78 -36.93
N GLY A 4 -58.25 29.95 -37.14
CA GLY A 4 -57.24 29.85 -38.19
C GLY A 4 -56.28 28.68 -37.88
N ASP A 5 -55.50 28.35 -38.90
CA ASP A 5 -54.70 27.15 -39.14
C ASP A 5 -53.49 26.84 -38.21
N THR A 6 -53.05 25.58 -38.36
CA THR A 6 -51.65 25.08 -38.45
C THR A 6 -50.79 24.83 -37.20
N LEU A 7 -50.61 23.53 -36.93
CA LEU A 7 -49.34 22.75 -36.99
C LEU A 7 -48.07 23.33 -36.31
N LEU A 8 -47.52 22.63 -35.31
CA LEU A 8 -46.20 21.96 -35.39
C LEU A 8 -45.85 21.19 -34.10
N LEU A 9 -45.24 20.00 -34.28
CA LEU A 9 -44.50 19.22 -33.29
C LEU A 9 -43.40 20.05 -32.59
N TRP A 10 -43.04 19.72 -31.34
CA TRP A 10 -41.80 19.00 -30.98
C TRP A 10 -41.53 19.03 -29.44
N LEU A 11 -41.17 17.84 -28.94
CA LEU A 11 -40.32 17.44 -27.81
C LEU A 11 -40.12 18.32 -26.54
N MET A 12 -40.40 17.65 -25.41
CA MET A 12 -39.56 17.47 -24.20
C MET A 12 -38.72 18.65 -23.68
N THR A 13 -39.00 19.05 -22.44
CA THR A 13 -37.97 19.08 -21.39
C THR A 13 -38.63 19.11 -20.01
N ILE A 14 -38.24 18.13 -19.19
CA ILE A 14 -38.64 17.99 -17.79
C ILE A 14 -37.91 19.07 -16.99
N ALA A 15 -38.65 19.99 -16.41
CA ALA A 15 -38.19 20.84 -15.32
C ALA A 15 -39.09 20.59 -14.12
N ASN A 16 -38.76 19.57 -13.33
CA ASN A 16 -39.36 19.42 -12.01
C ASN A 16 -38.52 20.24 -11.03
N VAL A 17 -38.91 21.50 -10.89
CA VAL A 17 -38.48 22.40 -9.83
C VAL A 17 -39.31 22.05 -8.60
N CYS A 18 -38.71 21.44 -7.60
CA CYS A 18 -39.31 21.36 -6.27
C CYS A 18 -38.56 22.31 -5.33
N THR A 19 -39.13 23.50 -5.16
CA THR A 19 -38.85 24.41 -4.06
C THR A 19 -39.46 23.89 -2.76
N GLY A 20 -38.63 23.74 -1.74
CA GLY A 20 -38.88 24.24 -0.38
C GLY A 20 -39.72 23.39 0.57
N ALA A 21 -39.08 22.90 1.62
CA ALA A 21 -39.44 23.25 2.99
C ALA A 21 -38.26 22.98 3.94
N SER A 22 -37.75 24.06 4.52
CA SER A 22 -36.75 24.06 5.58
C SER A 22 -37.34 23.51 6.87
N ILE A 23 -36.66 22.54 7.50
CA ILE A 23 -36.68 22.40 8.96
C ILE A 23 -35.23 22.44 9.39
N GLY A 24 -34.86 23.57 9.97
CA GLY A 24 -33.54 23.78 10.54
C GLY A 24 -33.34 22.86 11.75
N TRP A 25 -32.28 22.07 11.67
CA TRP A 25 -31.49 21.69 12.83
C TRP A 25 -30.07 22.11 12.51
N ASN A 26 -29.61 23.13 13.23
CA ASN A 26 -28.22 23.58 13.22
C ASN A 26 -27.34 22.44 13.75
N ASN A 27 -26.91 21.56 12.86
CA ASN A 27 -25.77 20.70 13.10
C ASN A 27 -24.63 21.21 12.21
N PHE A 28 -23.96 22.27 12.70
CA PHE A 28 -22.53 22.41 12.46
C PHE A 28 -21.88 21.16 13.04
N HIS A 29 -21.81 20.10 12.25
CA HIS A 29 -20.76 19.12 12.46
C HIS A 29 -19.52 19.72 11.82
N GLU A 30 -18.68 20.23 12.71
CA GLU A 30 -17.30 20.62 12.46
C GLU A 30 -16.68 19.75 11.37
N GLU A 31 -16.11 20.40 10.35
CA GLU A 31 -15.09 19.79 9.52
C GLU A 31 -14.02 19.23 10.47
N GLY A 32 -14.08 17.93 10.72
CA GLY A 32 -13.08 17.24 11.52
C GLY A 32 -11.69 17.59 11.00
N PRO A 33 -10.69 17.72 11.89
CA PRO A 33 -9.36 18.19 11.50
C PRO A 33 -8.82 17.29 10.38
N LYS A 34 -8.55 17.92 9.22
CA LYS A 34 -7.80 17.31 8.13
C LYS A 34 -6.56 16.66 8.73
N THR A 35 -6.49 15.33 8.65
CA THR A 35 -5.29 14.57 9.03
C THR A 35 -4.07 15.27 8.44
N PRO A 36 -3.03 15.60 9.23
CA PRO A 36 -1.84 16.18 8.65
C PRO A 36 -1.22 15.10 7.76
N ARG A 37 -1.23 15.34 6.44
CA ARG A 37 -0.42 14.64 5.45
C ARG A 37 1.04 14.94 5.81
N HIS A 38 1.63 14.19 6.74
CA HIS A 38 2.91 14.56 7.34
C HIS A 38 4.09 14.53 6.35
N PHE A 39 3.90 14.01 5.13
CA PHE A 39 4.90 14.07 4.06
C PHE A 39 4.26 14.55 2.76
N ALA A 40 4.43 15.84 2.46
CA ALA A 40 4.18 16.40 1.13
C ALA A 40 5.43 16.15 0.27
N GLY A 41 5.53 15.01 -0.40
CA GLY A 41 6.66 14.72 -1.30
C GLY A 41 6.88 13.25 -1.64
N ARG A 42 8.03 12.96 -2.27
CA ARG A 42 8.51 11.60 -2.57
C ARG A 42 8.85 10.85 -1.30
N TYR A 43 8.58 9.55 -1.30
CA TYR A 43 9.17 8.68 -0.30
C TYR A 43 10.68 8.57 -0.54
N THR A 44 11.45 8.62 0.53
CA THR A 44 12.86 8.25 0.47
C THR A 44 12.94 6.74 0.52
N VAL A 45 13.45 6.13 -0.56
CA VAL A 45 13.70 4.69 -0.57
C VAL A 45 14.97 4.40 0.22
N VAL A 46 14.84 3.54 1.22
CA VAL A 46 15.96 3.04 2.03
C VAL A 46 16.01 1.52 1.92
N PRO A 47 17.20 0.90 1.97
CA PRO A 47 17.28 -0.54 1.98
C PRO A 47 16.59 -1.11 3.22
N LEU A 48 15.86 -2.22 3.05
CA LEU A 48 15.39 -3.01 4.18
C LEU A 48 16.63 -3.61 4.87
N VAL A 49 16.80 -3.29 6.16
CA VAL A 49 17.89 -3.82 6.98
C VAL A 49 17.31 -4.64 8.11
N ILE A 50 17.74 -5.90 8.20
CA ILE A 50 17.32 -6.83 9.24
C ILE A 50 18.56 -7.24 10.03
N ARG A 51 18.43 -7.30 11.36
CA ARG A 51 19.51 -7.67 12.26
C ARG A 51 19.03 -8.75 13.23
N GLY A 52 19.77 -9.85 13.33
CA GLY A 52 19.37 -10.99 14.15
C GLY A 52 20.32 -12.17 14.06
N THR A 53 19.98 -13.26 14.75
CA THR A 53 20.75 -14.50 14.73
C THR A 53 20.05 -15.54 13.87
N ILE A 54 20.82 -16.32 13.11
CA ILE A 54 20.34 -17.44 12.26
C ILE A 54 20.47 -18.81 12.96
N GLU A 55 21.18 -18.84 14.09
CA GLU A 55 21.42 -20.00 14.95
C GLU A 55 21.24 -19.63 16.42
N ALA A 56 20.90 -20.62 17.25
CA ALA A 56 20.72 -20.40 18.69
C ALA A 56 22.07 -20.12 19.36
N GLY A 57 22.21 -18.94 19.96
CA GLY A 57 23.47 -18.51 20.60
C GLY A 57 24.56 -18.06 19.63
N GLY A 58 24.26 -18.00 18.32
CA GLY A 58 25.19 -17.50 17.31
C GLY A 58 25.34 -15.98 17.29
N ASP A 59 26.25 -15.50 16.45
CA ASP A 59 26.51 -14.08 16.28
C ASP A 59 25.31 -13.32 15.71
N VAL A 60 25.17 -12.06 16.11
CA VAL A 60 24.18 -11.14 15.53
C VAL A 60 24.68 -10.68 14.18
N LEU A 61 23.97 -11.09 13.12
CA LEU A 61 24.25 -10.74 11.75
C LEU A 61 23.36 -9.59 11.29
N THR A 62 23.86 -8.77 10.37
CA THR A 62 23.11 -7.71 9.70
C THR A 62 22.97 -8.06 8.22
N PHE A 63 21.75 -8.05 7.72
CA PHE A 63 21.39 -8.30 6.34
C PHE A 63 20.70 -7.08 5.75
N SER A 64 20.91 -6.83 4.46
CA SER A 64 20.34 -5.68 3.74
C SER A 64 19.90 -6.11 2.35
N GLY A 65 18.66 -5.78 1.97
CA GLY A 65 18.01 -6.21 0.73
C GLY A 65 16.54 -6.55 0.96
N THR A 66 15.84 -7.01 -0.07
CA THR A 66 14.49 -7.58 0.05
C THR A 66 14.51 -8.83 0.92
N ILE A 67 13.35 -9.27 1.39
CA ILE A 67 13.26 -10.51 2.16
C ILE A 67 13.79 -11.71 1.36
N GLN A 68 13.51 -11.79 0.06
CA GLN A 68 13.99 -12.87 -0.81
C GLN A 68 15.52 -12.85 -0.93
N GLU A 69 16.13 -11.67 -1.13
CA GLU A 69 17.60 -11.54 -1.19
C GLU A 69 18.26 -11.86 0.16
N ILE A 70 17.64 -11.45 1.26
CA ILE A 70 18.13 -11.75 2.60
C ILE A 70 18.05 -13.25 2.87
N GLU A 71 16.95 -13.90 2.51
CA GLU A 71 16.80 -15.35 2.62
C GLU A 71 17.86 -16.10 1.82
N ALA A 72 18.07 -15.73 0.55
CA ALA A 72 19.10 -16.35 -0.28
C ALA A 72 20.49 -16.28 0.38
N ARG A 73 20.87 -15.12 0.93
CA ARG A 73 22.15 -14.95 1.65
C ARG A 73 22.21 -15.72 2.96
N ILE A 74 21.08 -15.94 3.63
CA ILE A 74 21.05 -16.78 4.83
C ILE A 74 21.23 -18.25 4.44
N LEU A 75 20.55 -18.72 3.39
CA LEU A 75 20.63 -20.10 2.91
C LEU A 75 22.03 -20.48 2.41
N GLU A 76 22.80 -19.53 1.87
CA GLU A 76 24.23 -19.73 1.55
C GLU A 76 25.08 -20.10 2.78
N ARG A 77 24.69 -19.63 3.97
CA ARG A 77 25.41 -19.88 5.23
C ARG A 77 24.81 -21.02 6.03
N LYS A 78 23.49 -21.14 6.03
CA LYS A 78 22.70 -22.12 6.77
C LYS A 78 21.63 -22.73 5.82
N PRO A 79 21.96 -23.81 5.09
CA PRO A 79 21.07 -24.38 4.07
C PRO A 79 19.75 -24.93 4.59
N ASP A 80 19.65 -25.28 5.87
CA ASP A 80 18.45 -25.78 6.54
C ASP A 80 17.65 -24.68 7.26
N PHE A 81 17.93 -23.41 6.97
CA PHE A 81 17.31 -22.26 7.64
C PHE A 81 15.79 -22.21 7.40
N GLY A 82 15.04 -22.01 8.49
CA GLY A 82 13.67 -21.53 8.47
C GLY A 82 13.51 -20.20 9.19
N TRP A 83 12.60 -19.32 8.71
CA TRP A 83 12.33 -18.02 9.34
C TRP A 83 11.88 -18.10 10.82
N ALA A 84 11.37 -19.25 11.26
CA ALA A 84 11.08 -19.50 12.67
C ALA A 84 12.33 -19.53 13.57
N ASP A 85 13.49 -19.87 13.00
CA ASP A 85 14.77 -19.90 13.69
C ASP A 85 15.36 -18.50 13.87
N PHE A 86 14.97 -17.57 13.01
CA PHE A 86 15.51 -16.22 13.00
C PHE A 86 15.10 -15.45 14.27
N LYS A 87 16.08 -15.02 15.07
CA LYS A 87 15.84 -14.18 16.25
C LYS A 87 16.26 -12.75 15.96
N GLN A 88 15.29 -11.94 15.58
CA GLN A 88 15.50 -10.54 15.28
C GLN A 88 15.76 -9.72 16.55
N PHE A 89 16.74 -8.83 16.47
CA PHE A 89 17.01 -7.82 17.49
C PHE A 89 16.00 -6.68 17.32
N ARG A 90 15.09 -6.51 18.29
CA ARG A 90 13.97 -5.56 18.18
C ARG A 90 14.30 -4.17 18.73
N HIS A 91 13.74 -3.15 18.09
CA HIS A 91 13.52 -1.84 18.68
C HIS A 91 12.03 -1.71 19.06
N PRO A 92 11.66 -1.03 20.15
CA PRO A 92 10.27 -0.93 20.57
C PRO A 92 9.46 -0.05 19.60
N ALA A 93 8.36 -0.58 19.06
CA ALA A 93 7.41 0.15 18.22
C ALA A 93 6.17 0.59 19.01
N VAL A 94 5.61 1.77 18.65
CA VAL A 94 4.46 2.42 19.30
C VAL A 94 3.30 2.54 18.28
N GLY A 95 2.06 2.18 18.68
CA GLY A 95 0.81 2.34 17.87
C GLY A 95 0.12 3.70 18.10
N ARG A 96 -0.97 4.15 17.44
CA ARG A 96 -1.99 3.65 16.48
C ARG A 96 -2.75 4.90 15.94
N ARG A 97 -3.30 4.93 14.69
CA ARG A 97 -4.43 5.81 14.24
C ARG A 97 -4.95 5.48 12.83
N GLU A 98 -6.26 5.23 12.71
CA GLU A 98 -7.05 4.84 11.51
C GLU A 98 -6.97 5.80 10.31
N GLY A 99 -7.03 5.24 9.09
CA GLY A 99 -6.97 5.94 7.81
C GLY A 99 -7.52 5.06 6.68
N ARG A 100 -8.41 5.63 5.87
CA ARG A 100 -9.14 5.00 4.77
C ARG A 100 -8.35 5.09 3.46
N ASN A 101 -8.67 4.20 2.52
CA ASN A 101 -8.30 4.32 1.11
C ASN A 101 -8.87 5.61 0.52
N ASP A 102 -8.07 6.31 -0.28
CA ASP A 102 -8.55 7.39 -1.13
C ASP A 102 -7.65 7.49 -2.38
N ARG A 103 -8.12 6.95 -3.51
CA ARG A 103 -8.12 7.50 -4.89
C ARG A 103 -7.92 6.47 -6.03
N ARG A 104 -8.39 6.89 -7.21
CA ARG A 104 -8.74 6.10 -8.42
C ARG A 104 -7.74 6.23 -9.57
N ASP A 105 -6.57 6.83 -9.36
CA ASP A 105 -5.64 7.16 -10.46
C ASP A 105 -4.17 6.88 -10.04
N TRP A 106 -3.71 5.66 -10.30
CA TRP A 106 -2.34 5.24 -10.01
C TRP A 106 -1.46 5.45 -11.25
N ASP A 107 -0.53 6.40 -11.20
CA ASP A 107 0.54 6.56 -12.19
C ASP A 107 1.75 5.68 -11.85
N PHE A 108 1.48 4.41 -11.57
CA PHE A 108 2.50 3.39 -11.38
C PHE A 108 2.62 2.54 -12.65
N PRO A 109 3.77 1.95 -12.94
CA PRO A 109 3.83 0.85 -13.89
C PRO A 109 3.19 -0.39 -13.25
N PRO A 110 2.26 -1.08 -13.93
CA PRO A 110 1.56 -2.22 -13.33
C PRO A 110 2.44 -3.45 -13.21
N ALA A 111 2.20 -4.24 -12.16
CA ALA A 111 2.95 -5.44 -11.83
C ALA A 111 2.17 -6.71 -12.19
N SER A 112 2.86 -7.84 -12.36
CA SER A 112 2.21 -9.15 -12.49
C SER A 112 1.43 -9.50 -11.21
N ARG A 113 0.13 -9.78 -11.36
CA ARG A 113 -0.75 -10.23 -10.27
C ARG A 113 -0.21 -11.50 -9.60
N THR A 114 0.19 -12.50 -10.38
CA THR A 114 0.74 -13.76 -9.87
C THR A 114 2.02 -13.55 -9.06
N ALA A 115 2.90 -12.65 -9.49
CA ALA A 115 4.11 -12.35 -8.73
C ALA A 115 3.79 -11.68 -7.37
N VAL A 116 2.76 -10.82 -7.34
CA VAL A 116 2.26 -10.19 -6.11
C VAL A 116 1.61 -11.21 -5.17
N GLU A 117 0.86 -12.17 -5.70
CA GLU A 117 0.26 -13.29 -4.94
C GLU A 117 1.34 -14.15 -4.27
N VAL A 118 2.44 -14.47 -4.97
CA VAL A 118 3.58 -15.20 -4.38
C VAL A 118 4.16 -14.45 -3.18
N MET A 119 4.39 -13.13 -3.32
CA MET A 119 4.87 -12.30 -2.21
C MET A 119 3.84 -12.20 -1.07
N ARG A 120 2.54 -12.12 -1.38
CA ARG A 120 1.45 -12.15 -0.38
C ARG A 120 1.50 -13.45 0.43
N ASP A 121 1.63 -14.59 -0.23
CA ASP A 121 1.68 -15.91 0.41
C ASP A 121 2.91 -16.05 1.32
N ASP A 122 4.06 -15.51 0.88
CA ASP A 122 5.27 -15.42 1.72
C ASP A 122 5.02 -14.61 3.00
N PHE A 123 4.39 -13.44 2.87
CA PHE A 123 4.04 -12.58 4.00
C PHE A 123 3.00 -13.23 4.94
N ALA A 124 2.03 -13.95 4.40
CA ALA A 124 0.98 -14.62 5.16
C ALA A 124 1.47 -15.90 5.87
N GLY A 125 2.40 -16.62 5.24
CA GLY A 125 2.93 -17.89 5.71
C GLY A 125 4.29 -17.75 6.40
N ARG A 126 5.36 -17.72 5.60
CA ARG A 126 6.75 -17.83 6.09
C ARG A 126 7.17 -16.66 6.97
N LEU A 127 6.70 -15.45 6.63
CA LEU A 127 7.05 -14.19 7.30
C LEU A 127 5.92 -13.70 8.21
N ARG A 128 4.93 -14.54 8.50
CA ARG A 128 3.69 -14.14 9.19
C ARG A 128 3.94 -13.29 10.44
N ALA A 129 4.84 -13.75 11.31
CA ALA A 129 5.18 -13.08 12.56
C ALA A 129 6.47 -12.25 12.49
N PHE A 130 7.05 -12.10 11.29
CA PHE A 130 8.30 -11.39 11.07
C PHE A 130 8.07 -9.87 11.06
N PRO A 131 8.73 -9.09 11.95
CA PRO A 131 8.61 -7.64 11.94
C PRO A 131 9.56 -6.97 10.93
N ILE A 132 8.97 -6.23 10.01
CA ILE A 132 9.62 -5.44 8.97
C ILE A 132 9.69 -3.99 9.44
N LEU A 133 10.90 -3.48 9.69
CA LEU A 133 11.15 -2.14 10.21
C LEU A 133 11.35 -1.14 9.06
N VAL A 134 10.74 0.05 9.20
CA VAL A 134 11.08 1.22 8.39
C VAL A 134 11.59 2.32 9.33
N SER A 135 12.81 2.78 9.07
CA SER A 135 13.62 3.54 10.03
C SER A 135 13.18 4.98 10.28
N GLY A 136 12.36 5.56 9.42
CA GLY A 136 11.91 6.94 9.56
C GLY A 136 10.65 7.23 8.77
N GLY A 137 10.00 8.35 9.10
CA GLY A 137 8.83 8.80 8.38
C GLY A 137 9.15 9.32 6.98
N GLY A 138 8.21 9.12 6.07
CA GLY A 138 8.40 9.43 4.65
C GLY A 138 9.42 8.51 3.99
N GLN A 139 9.72 7.35 4.59
CA GLN A 139 10.59 6.34 3.98
C GLN A 139 9.78 5.14 3.50
N CYS A 140 10.27 4.49 2.45
CA CYS A 140 9.81 3.15 2.06
C CYS A 140 10.98 2.19 2.03
N VAL A 141 10.68 0.94 2.36
CA VAL A 141 11.55 -0.21 2.10
C VAL A 141 10.90 -1.11 1.06
N ARG A 142 11.71 -1.71 0.18
CA ARG A 142 11.25 -2.78 -0.70
C ARG A 142 11.12 -4.05 0.14
N ALA A 143 9.91 -4.32 0.60
CA ALA A 143 9.63 -5.46 1.48
C ALA A 143 9.68 -6.78 0.70
N GLY A 144 9.25 -6.77 -0.55
CA GLY A 144 9.32 -7.93 -1.44
C GLY A 144 9.63 -7.52 -2.87
N CYS A 145 10.31 -8.42 -3.59
CA CYS A 145 10.42 -8.34 -5.05
C CYS A 145 10.42 -9.73 -5.66
N HIS A 146 9.63 -9.92 -6.72
CA HIS A 146 9.55 -11.18 -7.46
C HIS A 146 9.15 -10.90 -8.91
N GLN A 147 9.90 -11.44 -9.88
CA GLN A 147 9.59 -11.32 -11.32
C GLN A 147 9.19 -9.90 -11.77
N ASP A 148 10.04 -8.92 -11.44
CA ASP A 148 9.84 -7.49 -11.72
C ASP A 148 8.56 -6.86 -11.12
N ALA A 149 7.92 -7.53 -10.15
CA ALA A 149 6.92 -6.95 -9.27
C ALA A 149 7.54 -6.62 -7.92
N ALA A 150 7.21 -5.45 -7.36
CA ALA A 150 7.72 -5.00 -6.07
C ALA A 150 6.59 -4.63 -5.11
N VAL A 151 6.77 -5.04 -3.85
CA VAL A 151 5.95 -4.63 -2.71
C VAL A 151 6.75 -3.68 -1.85
N TRP A 152 6.26 -2.45 -1.74
CA TRP A 152 6.88 -1.39 -0.96
C TRP A 152 6.13 -1.18 0.34
N LEU A 153 6.81 -1.24 1.47
CA LEU A 153 6.27 -0.86 2.77
C LEU A 153 6.74 0.56 3.09
N CYS A 154 5.79 1.48 3.20
CA CYS A 154 6.03 2.90 3.37
C CYS A 154 5.53 3.37 4.72
N ASN A 155 6.39 4.07 5.46
CA ASN A 155 6.11 4.58 6.79
C ASN A 155 5.75 6.06 6.73
N ASP A 156 4.49 6.36 7.00
CA ASP A 156 3.98 7.72 7.13
C ASP A 156 4.09 8.24 8.58
N TYR A 157 4.49 7.41 9.55
CA TYR A 157 4.76 7.83 10.93
C TYR A 157 6.09 8.58 11.03
N LEU A 158 6.15 9.68 11.79
CA LEU A 158 7.35 10.53 11.88
C LEU A 158 8.61 9.82 12.41
N GLY A 159 8.46 8.73 13.16
CA GLY A 159 9.57 7.95 13.72
C GLY A 159 9.76 6.58 13.06
N ALA A 160 10.65 5.76 13.64
CA ALA A 160 10.80 4.37 13.21
C ALA A 160 9.58 3.55 13.65
N LYS A 161 9.09 2.67 12.78
CA LYS A 161 7.94 1.81 13.07
C LYS A 161 8.07 0.48 12.34
N GLU A 162 7.57 -0.59 12.95
CA GLU A 162 7.63 -1.94 12.38
C GLU A 162 6.25 -2.49 12.01
N ARG A 163 6.22 -3.39 11.03
CA ARG A 163 5.02 -4.13 10.63
C ARG A 163 5.25 -5.61 10.49
N LEU A 164 4.30 -6.38 10.98
CA LEU A 164 4.31 -7.83 10.85
C LEU A 164 3.92 -8.25 9.43
N GLY A 165 4.55 -9.30 8.90
CA GLY A 165 4.28 -9.81 7.56
C GLY A 165 2.79 -10.07 7.30
N PHE A 166 2.06 -10.67 8.26
CA PHE A 166 0.64 -10.93 8.07
C PHE A 166 -0.21 -9.66 7.85
N ARG A 167 0.23 -8.50 8.38
CA ARG A 167 -0.45 -7.22 8.15
C ARG A 167 -0.18 -6.72 6.73
N LEU A 168 1.03 -6.91 6.21
CA LEU A 168 1.33 -6.64 4.80
C LEU A 168 0.50 -7.54 3.88
N ALA A 169 0.40 -8.84 4.18
CA ALA A 169 -0.42 -9.75 3.40
C ALA A 169 -1.88 -9.29 3.29
N GLY A 170 -2.49 -8.86 4.41
CA GLY A 170 -3.86 -8.33 4.37
C GLY A 170 -4.01 -7.04 3.55
N LEU A 171 -2.98 -6.19 3.50
CA LEU A 171 -2.98 -5.01 2.61
C LEU A 171 -2.85 -5.40 1.15
N LEU A 172 -2.08 -6.45 0.84
CA LEU A 172 -1.99 -7.00 -0.51
C LEU A 172 -3.30 -7.63 -0.94
N ASP A 173 -4.00 -8.35 -0.05
CA ASP A 173 -5.35 -8.86 -0.31
C ASP A 173 -6.30 -7.72 -0.69
N HIS A 174 -6.25 -6.59 0.04
CA HIS A 174 -7.04 -5.41 -0.32
C HIS A 174 -6.72 -4.81 -1.69
N ILE A 175 -5.48 -4.92 -2.17
CA ILE A 175 -5.09 -4.47 -3.52
C ILE A 175 -5.54 -5.48 -4.57
N LEU A 176 -5.30 -6.78 -4.33
CA LEU A 176 -5.61 -7.87 -5.26
C LEU A 176 -7.12 -8.06 -5.47
N ASP A 177 -7.92 -7.84 -4.43
CA ASP A 177 -9.39 -8.00 -4.46
C ASP A 177 -10.13 -6.73 -4.93
N ASN A 178 -9.41 -5.63 -5.17
CA ASN A 178 -10.00 -4.37 -5.61
C ASN A 178 -9.91 -4.20 -7.13
N GLU A 179 -11.06 -4.21 -7.80
CA GLU A 179 -11.16 -3.98 -9.25
C GLU A 179 -10.57 -2.62 -9.68
N GLU A 180 -10.53 -1.61 -8.80
CA GLU A 180 -9.90 -0.32 -9.12
C GLU A 180 -8.36 -0.40 -9.17
N CYS A 181 -7.76 -1.46 -8.62
CA CYS A 181 -6.32 -1.73 -8.68
C CYS A 181 -5.95 -2.65 -9.86
N GLU A 182 -6.95 -3.18 -10.57
CA GLU A 182 -6.76 -3.97 -11.78
C GLU A 182 -6.61 -3.05 -13.00
N VAL A 183 -5.71 -3.41 -13.92
CA VAL A 183 -5.55 -2.66 -15.16
C VAL A 183 -6.69 -3.05 -16.11
N GLN A 184 -7.46 -2.05 -16.57
CA GLN A 184 -8.60 -2.30 -17.46
C GLN A 184 -8.19 -3.10 -18.71
N GLY A 185 -8.79 -4.27 -18.89
CA GLY A 185 -8.51 -5.18 -20.00
C GLY A 185 -7.29 -6.10 -19.80
N HIS A 186 -6.63 -6.02 -18.65
CA HIS A 186 -5.44 -6.80 -18.30
C HIS A 186 -5.56 -7.33 -16.85
N PRO A 187 -6.40 -8.36 -16.60
CA PRO A 187 -6.66 -8.87 -15.25
C PRO A 187 -5.45 -9.53 -14.58
N ASP A 188 -4.44 -9.88 -15.37
CA ASP A 188 -3.13 -10.39 -14.95
C ASP A 188 -2.21 -9.30 -14.40
N LEU A 189 -2.61 -8.03 -14.48
CA LEU A 189 -1.85 -6.87 -14.05
C LEU A 189 -2.55 -6.12 -12.92
N VAL A 190 -1.78 -5.74 -11.91
CA VAL A 190 -2.25 -5.03 -10.73
C VAL A 190 -1.32 -3.88 -10.35
N GLN A 191 -1.90 -2.79 -9.87
CA GLN A 191 -1.18 -1.68 -9.29
C GLN A 191 -2.03 -0.95 -8.27
N GLY A 192 -1.38 -0.44 -7.24
CA GLY A 192 -2.09 0.45 -6.33
C GLY A 192 -1.40 0.63 -5.01
N GLN A 193 -2.10 1.36 -4.15
CA GLN A 193 -1.66 1.65 -2.80
C GLN A 193 -2.80 1.34 -1.83
N ALA A 194 -2.48 0.64 -0.74
CA ALA A 194 -3.41 0.40 0.37
C ALA A 194 -2.83 0.98 1.66
N PHE A 195 -3.69 1.56 2.48
CA PHE A 195 -3.32 2.12 3.78
C PHE A 195 -3.83 1.21 4.89
N ASP A 196 -3.01 0.95 5.90
CA ASP A 196 -3.40 0.12 7.05
C ASP A 196 -4.17 0.87 8.11
N GLY A 197 -4.36 2.18 7.90
CA GLY A 197 -4.94 3.05 8.89
C GLY A 197 -4.13 3.06 10.18
N GLU A 198 -2.82 2.97 10.09
CA GLU A 198 -1.91 3.09 11.23
C GLU A 198 -0.58 3.66 10.72
N GLU A 199 -0.66 4.62 9.80
CA GLU A 199 0.48 5.37 9.24
C GLU A 199 1.48 4.49 8.49
N PHE A 200 1.04 3.34 7.96
CA PHE A 200 1.73 2.70 6.85
C PHE A 200 0.86 2.70 5.60
N SER A 201 1.55 2.61 4.47
CA SER A 201 0.96 2.17 3.24
C SER A 201 1.80 1.08 2.60
N VAL A 202 1.12 0.25 1.82
CA VAL A 202 1.77 -0.68 0.89
C VAL A 202 1.51 -0.19 -0.52
N ILE A 203 2.56 -0.15 -1.33
CA ILE A 203 2.47 0.17 -2.77
C ILE A 203 2.89 -1.06 -3.56
N VAL A 204 2.08 -1.43 -4.56
CA VAL A 204 2.34 -2.47 -5.54
C VAL A 204 2.54 -1.84 -6.90
N ARG A 205 3.66 -2.17 -7.54
CA ARG A 205 4.02 -1.72 -8.89
C ARG A 205 5.10 -2.61 -9.50
N ALA A 206 5.28 -2.53 -10.81
CA ALA A 206 6.47 -3.06 -11.44
C ALA A 206 7.71 -2.27 -11.01
N ASP A 207 8.78 -3.00 -10.73
CA ASP A 207 10.14 -2.49 -10.51
C ASP A 207 11.15 -3.61 -10.72
N THR A 208 12.36 -3.28 -11.15
CA THR A 208 13.42 -4.28 -11.31
C THR A 208 13.84 -4.79 -9.93
N CYS A 209 14.02 -6.11 -9.80
CA CYS A 209 14.52 -6.67 -8.53
C CYS A 209 16.01 -6.39 -8.28
N ASP A 210 16.73 -5.87 -9.27
CA ASP A 210 18.12 -5.44 -9.13
C ASP A 210 18.20 -3.99 -8.59
N GLY A 211 18.97 -3.80 -7.52
CA GLY A 211 19.24 -2.47 -6.95
C GLY A 211 18.16 -1.92 -6.00
N PRO A 212 18.31 -0.69 -5.49
CA PRO A 212 17.48 -0.18 -4.40
C PRO A 212 16.05 0.21 -4.79
N GLY A 213 15.72 0.31 -6.10
CA GLY A 213 14.42 0.75 -6.62
C GLY A 213 14.07 2.23 -6.33
N THR A 214 12.93 2.71 -6.83
CA THR A 214 12.41 4.07 -6.52
C THR A 214 10.90 4.07 -6.29
N VAL A 215 10.43 4.84 -5.31
CA VAL A 215 9.00 4.97 -4.99
C VAL A 215 8.59 6.43 -4.97
N ARG A 216 7.56 6.75 -5.74
CA ARG A 216 6.90 8.07 -5.72
C ARG A 216 5.53 7.93 -5.05
N ARG A 217 5.09 9.00 -4.40
CA ARG A 217 3.73 9.13 -3.88
C ARG A 217 2.85 9.75 -4.97
N GLU A 218 1.55 9.45 -4.98
CA GLU A 218 0.57 10.07 -5.89
C GLU A 218 0.62 11.61 -5.83
N GLY A 219 0.55 12.29 -6.98
CA GLY A 219 0.35 13.75 -7.08
C GLY A 219 1.57 14.60 -7.50
N GLU A 220 2.67 13.99 -7.92
CA GLU A 220 3.86 14.72 -8.39
C GLU A 220 3.99 14.58 -9.93
N ARG A 221 3.64 15.65 -10.67
CA ARG A 221 4.03 15.81 -12.09
C ARG A 221 5.42 16.43 -12.17
#